data_AF-A0A7C7KW27-F1
#
_entry.id   AF-A0A7C7KW27-F1
#
_cell.length_a   1.000
_cell.length_b   1.000
_cell.length_c   1.000
_cell.angle_alpha   90.00
_cell.angle_beta   90.00
_cell.angle_gamma   90.00
#
_symmetry.space_group_name_H-M   'P 1'
#
loop_
_entity.id
_entity.type
_entity.pdbx_description
1 polymer ?
#
loop_
_entity_poly.entity_id
_entity_poly.type
_entity_poly.pdbx_seq_one_letter_code
_entity_poly.pdbx_strand_id
1 'polypeptide(L)'
;MAFDLAVKRQQVAQLEEQTQHPDLWSDPERAQKLLRRISSLHAEIEPWETLERRLREIAELAELAASEGDEDVSLTKELARELNAAEREFRELELRTLLSGEHDHRNAIISINPGAGGVDAMDWAEMLARMYQHWAQRHGYEFQVLEVLPGEQAGIKNGLNPYFVHLTLYL
;
A
#
# COMPACT_ATOMS: atom_id res chain seq x y z
N MET A 1 3.71 17.40 -1.07
CA MET A 1 2.92 16.21 -0.69
C MET A 1 2.63 16.33 0.79
N ALA A 2 1.55 17.02 1.14
CA ALA A 2 1.12 17.15 2.53
C ALA A 2 0.01 16.13 2.74
N PHE A 3 0.24 15.16 3.61
CA PHE A 3 -0.79 14.26 4.13
C PHE A 3 -1.91 15.14 4.69
N ASP A 4 -3.06 15.22 4.01
CA ASP A 4 -4.09 16.21 4.33
C ASP A 4 -4.94 15.78 5.55
N LEU A 5 -4.25 15.32 6.61
CA LEU A 5 -4.83 14.84 7.86
C LEU A 5 -5.67 15.94 8.52
N ALA A 6 -5.25 17.20 8.41
CA ALA A 6 -6.02 18.34 8.89
C ALA A 6 -7.40 18.44 8.20
N VAL A 7 -7.43 18.32 6.87
CA VAL A 7 -8.68 18.31 6.11
C VAL A 7 -9.52 17.07 6.44
N LYS A 8 -8.89 15.88 6.55
CA LYS A 8 -9.61 14.66 6.93
C LYS A 8 -10.23 14.76 8.33
N ARG A 9 -9.52 15.32 9.31
CA ARG A 9 -10.06 15.60 10.66
C ARG A 9 -11.24 16.55 10.60
N GLN A 10 -11.13 17.62 9.82
CA GLN A 10 -12.24 18.57 9.64
C GLN A 10 -13.46 17.89 9.00
N GLN A 11 -13.26 17.01 8.01
CA GLN A 11 -14.32 16.23 7.39
C GLN A 11 -14.99 15.28 8.39
N VAL A 12 -14.21 14.58 9.22
CA VAL A 12 -14.74 13.73 10.29
C VAL A 12 -15.61 14.55 11.23
N ALA A 13 -15.12 15.69 11.73
CA ALA A 13 -15.88 16.55 12.63
C ALA A 13 -17.21 17.03 12.01
N GLN A 14 -17.20 17.43 10.73
CA GLN A 14 -18.42 17.82 10.02
C GLN A 14 -19.42 16.67 9.85
N LEU A 15 -18.93 15.45 9.60
CA LEU A 15 -19.79 14.28 9.47
C LEU A 15 -20.33 13.85 10.85
N GLU A 16 -19.52 13.92 11.91
CA GLU A 16 -19.94 13.65 13.28
C GLU A 16 -21.00 14.65 13.75
N GLU A 17 -20.90 15.93 13.38
CA GLU A 17 -21.96 16.92 13.65
C GLU A 17 -23.29 16.52 13.02
N GLN A 18 -23.27 15.98 11.79
CA GLN A 18 -24.49 15.47 11.14
C GLN A 18 -25.11 14.27 11.87
N THR A 19 -24.34 13.49 12.62
CA THR A 19 -24.88 12.38 13.44
C THR A 19 -25.74 12.87 14.60
N GLN A 20 -25.56 14.13 15.02
CA GLN A 20 -26.30 14.74 16.12
C GLN A 20 -27.70 15.22 15.68
N HIS A 21 -27.96 15.32 14.37
CA HIS A 21 -29.27 15.71 13.87
C HIS A 21 -30.30 14.56 13.97
N PRO A 22 -31.45 14.77 14.65
CA PRO A 22 -32.49 13.74 14.82
C PRO A 22 -33.02 13.16 13.51
N ASP A 23 -33.10 13.99 12.47
CA ASP A 23 -33.63 13.61 11.15
C ASP A 23 -32.78 12.52 10.46
N LEU A 24 -31.49 12.42 10.79
CA LEU A 24 -30.63 11.36 10.24
C LEU A 24 -31.16 9.97 10.61
N TRP A 25 -31.68 9.83 11.83
CA TRP A 25 -32.16 8.54 12.36
C TRP A 25 -33.51 8.13 11.78
N SER A 26 -34.17 9.02 11.04
CA SER A 26 -35.39 8.69 10.27
C SER A 26 -35.09 7.98 8.94
N ASP A 27 -33.82 8.01 8.48
CA ASP A 27 -33.33 7.36 7.26
C ASP A 27 -32.14 6.43 7.60
N PRO A 28 -32.41 5.13 7.88
CA PRO A 28 -31.38 4.17 8.25
C PRO A 28 -30.29 3.97 7.18
N GLU A 29 -30.62 4.07 5.89
CA GLU A 29 -29.64 3.90 4.81
C GLU A 29 -28.65 5.07 4.80
N ARG A 30 -29.16 6.29 4.94
CA ARG A 30 -28.34 7.51 5.04
C ARG A 30 -27.47 7.48 6.29
N ALA A 31 -28.02 7.10 7.44
CA ALA A 31 -27.26 6.95 8.68
C ALA A 31 -26.12 5.93 8.52
N GLN A 32 -26.41 4.76 7.96
CA GLN A 32 -25.40 3.71 7.74
C GLN A 32 -24.30 4.16 6.78
N LYS A 33 -24.65 4.86 5.69
CA LYS A 33 -23.66 5.39 4.73
C LYS A 33 -22.74 6.42 5.40
N LEU A 34 -23.30 7.31 6.21
CA LEU A 34 -22.56 8.35 6.91
C LEU A 34 -21.61 7.75 7.97
N LEU A 35 -22.10 6.81 8.80
CA LEU A 35 -21.27 6.12 9.80
C LEU A 35 -20.15 5.31 9.15
N ARG A 36 -20.41 4.64 8.02
CA ARG A 36 -19.36 3.96 7.24
C ARG A 36 -18.29 4.95 6.76
N ARG A 37 -18.69 6.15 6.31
CA ARG A 37 -17.73 7.17 5.88
C ARG A 37 -16.89 7.70 7.03
N ILE A 38 -17.49 7.97 8.19
CA ILE A 38 -16.78 8.35 9.41
C ILE A 38 -15.77 7.27 9.80
N SER A 39 -16.22 6.02 9.88
CA SER A 39 -15.35 4.89 10.25
C SER A 39 -14.18 4.72 9.27
N SER A 40 -14.42 4.86 7.96
CA SER A 40 -13.35 4.83 6.95
C SER A 40 -12.32 5.93 7.16
N LEU A 41 -12.77 7.17 7.41
CA LEU A 41 -11.86 8.30 7.63
C LEU A 41 -11.07 8.15 8.93
N HIS A 42 -11.69 7.66 10.02
CA HIS A 42 -10.99 7.34 11.26
C HIS A 42 -9.92 6.27 11.04
N ALA A 43 -10.24 5.19 10.32
CA ALA A 43 -9.28 4.14 9.98
C ALA A 43 -8.09 4.67 9.15
N GLU A 44 -8.28 5.75 8.39
CA GLU A 44 -7.21 6.42 7.66
C GLU A 44 -6.38 7.37 8.54
N ILE A 45 -6.96 7.99 9.58
CA ILE A 45 -6.30 9.00 10.44
C ILE A 45 -5.57 8.36 11.62
N GLU A 46 -6.21 7.41 12.31
CA GLU A 46 -5.75 6.82 13.57
C GLU A 46 -4.32 6.24 13.52
N PRO A 47 -3.88 5.57 12.42
CA PRO A 47 -2.50 5.08 12.34
C PRO A 47 -1.47 6.21 12.36
N TRP A 48 -1.76 7.34 11.71
CA TRP A 48 -0.87 8.51 11.72
C TRP A 48 -0.80 9.17 13.08
N GLU A 49 -1.93 9.28 13.78
CA GLU A 49 -1.97 9.87 15.12
C GLU A 49 -1.24 9.00 16.14
N THR A 50 -1.36 7.68 16.00
CA THR A 50 -0.64 6.71 16.82
C THR A 50 0.87 6.84 16.60
N LEU A 51 1.31 6.90 15.35
CA LEU A 51 2.72 7.10 15.00
C LEU A 51 3.25 8.46 15.50
N GLU A 52 2.48 9.54 15.34
CA GLU A 52 2.84 10.88 15.80
C GLU A 52 2.99 10.93 17.33
N ARG A 53 2.10 10.28 18.08
CA ARG A 53 2.20 10.15 19.54
C ARG A 53 3.45 9.37 19.93
N ARG A 54 3.70 8.23 19.30
CA ARG A 54 4.86 7.38 19.59
C ARG A 54 6.18 8.09 19.29
N LEU A 55 6.25 8.86 18.20
CA LEU A 55 7.43 9.68 17.89
C LEU A 55 7.67 10.78 18.92
N ARG A 56 6.60 11.40 19.45
CA ARG A 56 6.70 12.37 20.56
C ARG A 56 7.24 11.72 21.83
N GLU A 57 6.70 10.56 22.21
CA GLU A 57 7.18 9.80 23.37
C GLU A 57 8.66 9.43 23.23
N ILE A 58 9.09 8.96 22.04
CA ILE A 58 10.51 8.67 21.76
C ILE A 58 11.38 9.94 21.89
N ALA A 59 10.92 11.07 21.37
CA ALA A 59 11.65 12.33 21.44
C ALA A 59 11.78 12.84 22.89
N GLU A 60 10.70 12.81 23.66
CA GLU A 60 10.69 13.19 25.08
C GLU A 60 11.65 12.31 25.90
N LEU A 61 11.62 10.98 25.68
CA LEU A 61 12.54 10.05 26.33
C LEU A 61 14.00 10.31 25.94
N ALA A 62 14.28 10.63 24.68
CA ALA A 62 15.62 10.95 24.21
C ALA A 62 16.13 12.26 24.82
N GLU A 63 15.27 13.27 24.97
CA GLU A 63 15.60 14.53 25.65
C GLU A 63 15.92 14.32 27.13
N LEU A 64 15.11 13.51 27.83
CA LEU A 64 15.35 13.16 29.23
C LEU A 64 16.71 12.45 29.39
N ALA A 65 16.96 11.41 28.59
CA ALA A 65 18.23 10.68 28.60
C ALA A 65 19.46 11.58 28.37
N ALA A 66 19.35 12.52 27.42
CA ALA A 66 20.41 13.49 27.14
C ALA A 66 20.62 14.48 28.29
N SER A 67 19.56 14.86 28.99
CA SER A 67 19.62 15.82 30.10
C SER A 67 20.18 15.24 31.40
N GLU A 68 19.98 13.94 31.64
CA GLU A 68 20.47 13.22 32.83
C GLU A 68 21.93 12.78 32.69
N GLY A 69 22.56 13.03 31.53
CA GLY A 69 23.95 12.64 31.25
C GLY A 69 24.13 11.14 31.14
N ASP A 70 23.03 10.40 30.91
CA ASP A 70 23.03 8.95 30.93
C ASP A 70 23.62 8.43 29.61
N GLU A 71 24.90 8.08 29.65
CA GLU A 71 25.59 7.26 28.64
C GLU A 71 25.15 5.78 28.75
N ASP A 72 23.90 5.50 29.14
CA ASP A 72 23.40 4.14 29.14
C ASP A 72 23.23 3.68 27.68
N VAL A 73 24.26 2.96 27.23
CA VAL A 73 24.33 2.32 25.92
C VAL A 73 23.11 1.41 25.69
N SER A 74 22.49 0.88 26.75
CA SER A 74 21.25 0.09 26.64
C SER A 74 20.07 0.96 26.24
N LEU A 75 19.83 2.07 26.95
CA LEU A 75 18.73 3.00 26.66
C LEU A 75 18.86 3.60 25.25
N THR A 76 20.08 3.99 24.86
CA THR A 76 20.35 4.52 23.52
C THR A 76 20.05 3.50 22.42
N LYS A 77 20.40 2.22 22.65
CA LYS A 77 20.09 1.13 21.70
C LYS A 77 18.59 0.85 21.62
N GLU A 78 17.86 0.96 22.72
CA GLU A 78 16.41 0.79 22.76
C GLU A 78 15.70 1.90 22.00
N LEU A 79 16.04 3.17 22.25
CA LEU A 79 15.52 4.33 21.51
C LEU A 79 15.81 4.20 20.00
N ALA A 80 17.01 3.76 19.62
CA ALA A 80 17.33 3.52 18.21
C ALA A 80 16.48 2.41 17.60
N ARG A 81 16.15 1.35 18.34
CA ARG A 81 15.27 0.27 17.85
C ARG A 81 13.84 0.77 17.65
N GLU A 82 13.31 1.52 18.61
CA GLU A 82 11.98 2.10 18.54
C GLU A 82 11.86 3.09 17.38
N LEU A 83 12.86 3.97 17.20
CA LEU A 83 12.90 4.90 16.08
C LEU A 83 12.94 4.17 14.73
N ASN A 84 13.77 3.14 14.60
CA ASN A 84 13.82 2.32 13.38
C ASN A 84 12.49 1.60 13.11
N ALA A 85 11.76 1.19 14.15
CA ALA A 85 10.44 0.59 14.00
C ALA A 85 9.40 1.63 13.56
N ALA A 86 9.40 2.83 14.17
CA ALA A 86 8.55 3.95 13.75
C ALA A 86 8.84 4.40 12.32
N GLU A 87 10.11 4.39 11.87
CA GLU A 87 10.47 4.70 10.49
C GLU A 87 9.92 3.67 9.50
N ARG A 88 9.98 2.37 9.83
CA ARG A 88 9.37 1.33 8.99
C ARG A 88 7.86 1.52 8.87
N GLU A 89 7.19 1.76 9.99
CA GLU A 89 5.75 2.04 10.04
C GLU A 89 5.39 3.29 9.21
N PHE A 90 6.17 4.37 9.33
CA PHE A 90 5.99 5.58 8.51
C PHE A 90 6.03 5.26 7.02
N ARG A 91 7.01 4.49 6.55
CA ARG A 91 7.15 4.12 5.13
C ARG A 91 5.98 3.26 4.65
N GLU A 92 5.47 2.37 5.50
CA GLU A 92 4.29 1.56 5.17
C GLU A 92 3.03 2.45 5.05
N LEU A 93 2.83 3.38 5.98
CA LEU A 93 1.71 4.33 5.92
C LEU A 93 1.82 5.28 4.72
N GLU A 94 3.02 5.76 4.40
CA GLU A 94 3.29 6.57 3.22
C GLU A 94 2.93 5.80 1.95
N LEU A 95 3.37 4.55 1.82
CA LEU A 95 3.01 3.70 0.68
C LEU A 95 1.50 3.51 0.55
N ARG A 96 0.79 3.28 1.66
CA ARG A 96 -0.68 3.17 1.65
C ARG A 96 -1.36 4.43 1.15
N THR A 97 -0.81 5.61 1.45
CA THR A 97 -1.38 6.87 0.93
C THR A 97 -1.12 7.07 -0.56
N LEU A 98 0.01 6.58 -1.08
CA LEU A 98 0.26 6.55 -2.52
C LEU A 98 -0.72 5.60 -3.23
N LEU A 99 -1.18 4.55 -2.54
CA LEU A 99 -2.13 3.54 -3.01
C LEU A 99 -3.58 3.83 -2.55
N SER A 100 -4.02 5.09 -2.62
CA SER A 100 -5.36 5.52 -2.20
C SER A 100 -6.30 5.91 -3.35
N GLY A 101 -5.94 5.55 -4.58
CA GLY A 101 -6.78 5.71 -5.77
C GLY A 101 -8.06 4.87 -5.72
N GLU A 102 -9.04 5.25 -6.55
CA GLU A 102 -10.37 4.61 -6.60
C GLU A 102 -10.32 3.09 -6.81
N HIS A 103 -9.26 2.57 -7.41
CA HIS A 103 -9.13 1.15 -7.77
C HIS A 103 -8.03 0.42 -7.00
N ASP A 104 -7.33 1.08 -6.08
CA ASP A 104 -6.16 0.47 -5.40
C ASP A 104 -6.54 -0.61 -4.39
N HIS A 105 -7.82 -0.67 -3.99
CA HIS A 105 -8.39 -1.76 -3.19
C HIS A 105 -8.82 -2.97 -4.03
N ARG A 106 -8.76 -2.87 -5.36
CA ARG A 106 -9.19 -3.92 -6.27
C ARG A 106 -8.00 -4.72 -6.73
N ASN A 107 -8.29 -5.94 -7.13
CA ASN A 107 -7.32 -6.81 -7.74
C ASN A 107 -6.81 -6.20 -9.04
N ALA A 108 -5.51 -6.35 -9.26
CA ALA A 108 -4.89 -5.85 -10.47
C ALA A 108 -5.14 -6.81 -11.65
N ILE A 109 -4.98 -6.31 -12.87
CA ILE A 109 -4.80 -7.11 -14.09
C ILE A 109 -3.52 -6.60 -14.74
N ILE A 110 -2.54 -7.48 -14.88
CA ILE A 110 -1.27 -7.15 -15.55
C ILE A 110 -1.33 -7.65 -17.00
N SER A 111 -0.82 -6.89 -17.97
CA SER A 111 -0.76 -7.31 -19.37
C SER A 111 0.61 -6.95 -19.92
N ILE A 112 1.39 -7.98 -20.26
CA ILE A 112 2.76 -7.82 -20.73
C ILE A 112 2.78 -8.12 -22.23
N ASN A 113 3.14 -7.11 -23.02
CA ASN A 113 3.21 -7.20 -24.47
C ASN A 113 4.65 -6.92 -24.92
N PRO A 114 5.25 -7.75 -25.78
CA PRO A 114 6.54 -7.42 -26.35
C PRO A 114 6.40 -6.19 -27.25
N GLY A 115 7.35 -5.26 -27.11
CA GLY A 115 7.46 -4.11 -27.99
C GLY A 115 8.01 -4.46 -29.37
N ALA A 116 8.38 -3.44 -30.15
CA ALA A 116 9.09 -3.65 -31.40
C ALA A 116 10.47 -4.27 -31.13
N GLY A 117 10.75 -5.44 -31.71
CA GLY A 117 12.04 -6.12 -31.51
C GLY A 117 12.10 -7.60 -31.89
N GLY A 118 11.00 -8.21 -32.32
CA GLY A 118 11.00 -9.63 -32.70
C GLY A 118 11.29 -10.53 -31.49
N VAL A 119 12.17 -11.52 -31.65
CA VAL A 119 12.49 -12.54 -30.61
C VAL A 119 13.01 -11.91 -29.32
N ASP A 120 13.95 -10.97 -29.41
CA ASP A 120 14.58 -10.41 -28.22
C ASP A 120 13.56 -9.67 -27.34
N ALA A 121 12.58 -9.02 -27.97
CA ALA A 121 11.47 -8.39 -27.25
C ALA A 121 10.51 -9.44 -26.64
N MET A 122 10.33 -10.58 -27.31
CA MET A 122 9.53 -11.71 -26.78
C MET A 122 10.21 -12.34 -25.55
N ASP A 123 11.51 -12.62 -25.62
CA ASP A 123 12.29 -13.18 -24.51
C ASP A 123 12.26 -12.24 -23.30
N TRP A 124 12.37 -10.93 -23.53
CA TRP A 124 12.29 -9.94 -22.46
C TRP A 124 10.90 -9.86 -21.82
N ALA A 125 9.84 -9.92 -22.61
CA ALA A 125 8.47 -9.99 -22.11
C ALA A 125 8.24 -11.24 -21.24
N GLU A 126 8.80 -12.38 -21.65
CA GLU A 126 8.75 -13.63 -20.89
C GLU A 126 9.53 -13.51 -19.56
N MET A 127 10.71 -12.90 -19.58
CA MET A 127 11.48 -12.61 -18.36
C MET A 127 10.71 -11.71 -17.38
N LEU A 128 10.06 -10.65 -17.87
CA LEU A 128 9.20 -9.81 -17.03
C LEU A 128 8.03 -10.58 -16.44
N ALA A 129 7.36 -11.42 -17.24
CA ALA A 129 6.24 -12.21 -16.77
C ALA A 129 6.64 -13.12 -15.60
N ARG A 130 7.81 -13.78 -15.70
CA ARG A 130 8.36 -14.60 -14.59
C ARG A 130 8.73 -13.75 -13.37
N MET A 131 9.25 -12.54 -13.59
CA MET A 131 9.62 -11.61 -12.51
C MET A 131 8.39 -11.23 -11.68
N TYR A 132 7.29 -10.83 -12.32
CA TYR A 132 6.07 -10.44 -11.60
C TYR A 132 5.39 -11.62 -10.90
N GLN A 133 5.44 -12.84 -11.47
CA GLN A 133 4.99 -14.05 -10.78
C GLN A 133 5.77 -14.30 -9.48
N HIS A 134 7.10 -14.20 -9.53
CA HIS A 134 7.94 -14.35 -8.32
C HIS A 134 7.69 -13.23 -7.31
N TRP A 135 7.51 -11.99 -7.78
CA TRP A 135 7.19 -10.86 -6.91
C TRP A 135 5.84 -11.09 -6.18
N ALA A 136 4.81 -11.55 -6.89
CA ALA A 136 3.50 -11.85 -6.32
C ALA A 136 3.62 -12.91 -5.21
N GLN A 137 4.30 -14.02 -5.48
CA GLN A 137 4.54 -15.09 -4.49
C GLN A 137 5.30 -14.57 -3.26
N ARG A 138 6.35 -13.77 -3.46
CA ARG A 138 7.16 -13.22 -2.36
C ARG A 138 6.36 -12.31 -1.44
N HIS A 139 5.35 -11.62 -1.97
CA HIS A 139 4.48 -10.72 -1.19
C HIS A 139 3.19 -11.40 -0.74
N GLY A 140 3.05 -12.72 -0.96
CA GLY A 140 1.91 -13.50 -0.49
C GLY A 140 0.62 -13.29 -1.30
N TYR A 141 0.69 -12.70 -2.48
CA TYR A 141 -0.46 -12.56 -3.36
C TYR A 141 -0.75 -13.88 -4.07
N GLU A 142 -2.03 -14.25 -4.13
CA GLU A 142 -2.50 -15.26 -5.07
C GLU A 142 -2.43 -14.68 -6.48
N PHE A 143 -2.19 -15.52 -7.48
CA PHE A 143 -2.29 -15.09 -8.86
C PHE A 143 -2.75 -16.23 -9.76
N GLN A 144 -3.40 -15.84 -10.84
CA GLN A 144 -3.80 -16.72 -11.93
C GLN A 144 -3.12 -16.25 -13.22
N VAL A 145 -2.86 -17.17 -14.15
CA VAL A 145 -2.49 -16.83 -15.53
C VAL A 145 -3.75 -16.98 -16.37
N LEU A 146 -4.30 -15.88 -16.89
CA LEU A 146 -5.53 -15.95 -17.70
C LEU A 146 -5.27 -16.34 -19.17
N GLU A 147 -4.24 -15.77 -19.80
CA GLU A 147 -4.02 -15.97 -21.24
C GLU A 147 -2.53 -16.00 -21.62
N VAL A 148 -2.20 -16.84 -22.59
CA VAL A 148 -0.85 -16.99 -23.16
C VAL A 148 -1.04 -17.21 -24.66
N LEU A 149 -0.57 -16.28 -25.49
CA LEU A 149 -0.70 -16.36 -26.95
C LEU A 149 0.64 -16.85 -27.54
N PRO A 150 0.70 -17.72 -28.55
CA PRO A 150 1.99 -18.11 -29.15
C PRO A 150 2.53 -17.03 -30.11
N GLY A 151 3.85 -16.80 -30.08
CA GLY A 151 4.57 -16.00 -31.07
C GLY A 151 4.67 -16.69 -32.42
N GLU A 152 4.26 -16.03 -33.50
CA GLU A 152 4.62 -16.50 -34.84
C GLU A 152 6.10 -16.22 -35.09
N GLN A 153 6.91 -17.27 -35.16
CA GLN A 153 8.19 -17.17 -35.86
C GLN A 153 8.31 -18.24 -36.95
N ALA A 154 8.53 -17.76 -38.16
CA ALA A 154 8.97 -18.56 -39.29
C ALA A 154 10.31 -19.24 -38.95
N GLY A 155 10.23 -20.50 -38.51
CA GLY A 155 11.32 -21.48 -38.54
C GLY A 155 12.47 -21.27 -37.54
N ILE A 156 12.61 -22.22 -36.60
CA ILE A 156 13.85 -22.92 -36.16
C ILE A 156 13.40 -23.83 -34.98
N LYS A 157 13.38 -25.16 -35.12
CA LYS A 157 14.50 -26.08 -34.81
C LYS A 157 15.25 -25.73 -33.51
N ASN A 158 14.57 -25.76 -32.36
CA ASN A 158 15.08 -26.30 -31.08
C ASN A 158 14.07 -26.04 -29.94
N GLY A 159 13.14 -26.98 -29.76
CA GLY A 159 12.66 -27.43 -28.43
C GLY A 159 11.87 -26.51 -27.50
N LEU A 160 11.78 -25.20 -27.68
CA LEU A 160 10.97 -24.32 -26.83
C LEU A 160 10.21 -23.30 -27.71
N ASN A 161 8.89 -23.42 -27.75
CA ASN A 161 8.02 -22.51 -28.49
C ASN A 161 7.94 -21.16 -27.78
N PRO A 162 8.07 -20.00 -28.47
CA PRO A 162 7.94 -18.70 -27.85
C PRO A 162 6.47 -18.44 -27.53
N TYR A 163 6.13 -18.42 -26.25
CA TYR A 163 4.81 -18.02 -25.77
C TYR A 163 4.83 -16.50 -25.48
N PHE A 164 4.00 -15.69 -26.14
CA PHE A 164 3.52 -14.42 -25.57
C PHE A 164 2.76 -14.74 -24.29
N VAL A 165 2.96 -13.92 -23.26
CA VAL A 165 2.27 -14.12 -22.00
C VAL A 165 1.38 -12.92 -21.75
N HIS A 166 0.10 -13.01 -22.14
CA HIS A 166 -0.95 -12.10 -21.64
C HIS A 166 -1.27 -12.47 -20.18
N LEU A 167 -0.29 -12.26 -19.31
CA LEU A 167 -0.39 -12.73 -17.94
C LEU A 167 -1.22 -11.76 -17.11
N THR A 168 -2.55 -11.93 -17.19
CA THR A 168 -3.45 -11.28 -16.24
C THR A 168 -3.29 -11.94 -14.89
N LEU A 169 -2.37 -11.39 -14.09
CA LEU A 169 -2.29 -11.64 -12.66
C LEU A 169 -3.54 -11.04 -12.02
N TYR A 170 -4.38 -11.86 -11.39
CA TYR A 170 -5.41 -11.41 -10.44
C TYR A 170 -4.79 -11.45 -9.05
N LEU A 171 -4.29 -10.30 -8.57
CA LEU A 171 -3.66 -10.14 -7.24
C LEU A 171 -4.71 -9.75 -6.20
#